data_AF-A0A2W1B1Z1-F1
#
_entry.id   AF-A0A2W1B1Z1-F1
#
_cell.length_a   1.000
_cell.length_b   1.000
_cell.length_c   1.000
_cell.angle_alpha   90.00
_cell.angle_beta   90.00
_cell.angle_gamma   90.00
#
_symmetry.space_group_name_H-M   'P 1'
#
loop_
_entity.id
_entity.type
_entity.pdbx_description
1 polymer ?
#
loop_
_entity_poly.entity_id
_entity_poly.type
_entity_poly.pdbx_seq_one_letter_code
_entity_poly.pdbx_strand_id
1 'polypeptide(L)'
;MSESDKVSWDKRYADGSYHGREEPSALLKAWIDNLPKGRALDLACGTGRNGLFLAEHGYSVDGLDISDVALKKAQESAEQRSLEVNWVQADFDNPDLPQNTYDVIVNCRFMDRDLIPRMKDALKDGGYILFEHHLLSNDPSVNVGGPSSYWRLRPNELLHQFLDLRVISYDEFVAPESDGRTAALVWLVASKGDAGF
;
A
#
# COMPACT_ATOMS: atom_id res chain seq x y z
N MET A 1 -15.82 -1.25 -5.15
CA MET A 1 -16.32 -0.43 -4.08
C MET A 1 -17.42 0.43 -4.64
N SER A 2 -18.39 0.79 -3.82
CA SER A 2 -19.53 1.57 -4.28
C SER A 2 -19.22 3.07 -4.38
N GLU A 3 -20.04 3.82 -5.12
CA GLU A 3 -20.07 5.30 -5.06
C GLU A 3 -20.15 5.82 -3.61
N SER A 4 -20.77 5.05 -2.70
CA SER A 4 -20.84 5.40 -1.28
C SER A 4 -19.48 5.32 -0.57
N ASP A 5 -18.60 4.40 -0.99
CA ASP A 5 -17.24 4.31 -0.47
C ASP A 5 -16.41 5.51 -0.92
N LYS A 6 -16.54 5.90 -2.20
CA LYS A 6 -15.91 7.11 -2.74
C LYS A 6 -16.27 8.34 -1.91
N VAL A 7 -17.56 8.61 -1.72
CA VAL A 7 -18.04 9.75 -0.93
C VAL A 7 -17.52 9.71 0.51
N SER A 8 -17.48 8.51 1.12
CA SER A 8 -16.96 8.31 2.47
C SER A 8 -15.46 8.64 2.57
N TRP A 9 -14.67 8.20 1.60
CA TRP A 9 -13.22 8.47 1.55
C TRP A 9 -12.92 9.93 1.22
N ASP A 10 -13.59 10.53 0.24
CA ASP A 10 -13.46 11.95 -0.09
C ASP A 10 -13.72 12.83 1.14
N LYS A 11 -14.77 12.51 1.91
CA LYS A 11 -15.06 13.21 3.17
C LYS A 11 -13.92 13.06 4.19
N ARG A 12 -13.41 11.85 4.42
CA ARG A 12 -12.32 11.62 5.40
C ARG A 12 -11.06 12.41 5.06
N TYR A 13 -10.70 12.49 3.77
CA TYR A 13 -9.56 13.27 3.30
C TYR A 13 -9.80 14.78 3.35
N ALA A 14 -11.02 15.24 3.07
CA ALA A 14 -11.41 16.64 3.19
C ALA A 14 -11.38 17.12 4.65
N ASP A 15 -11.86 16.29 5.58
CA ASP A 15 -11.89 16.58 7.02
C ASP A 15 -10.48 16.54 7.69
N GLY A 16 -9.44 16.19 6.92
CA GLY A 16 -8.06 16.20 7.40
C GLY A 16 -7.68 14.99 8.27
N SER A 17 -8.45 13.91 8.22
CA SER A 17 -8.24 12.69 9.04
C SER A 17 -6.86 12.05 8.88
N TYR A 18 -6.16 12.37 7.80
CA TYR A 18 -4.85 11.83 7.43
C TYR A 18 -3.73 12.90 7.41
N HIS A 19 -4.00 14.13 7.88
CA HIS A 19 -2.97 15.17 7.98
C HIS A 19 -1.79 14.69 8.86
N GLY A 20 -0.56 14.99 8.42
CA GLY A 20 0.67 14.57 9.09
C GLY A 20 1.17 13.16 8.76
N ARG A 21 0.48 12.39 7.90
CA ARG A 21 0.97 11.10 7.38
C ARG A 21 1.73 11.26 6.06
N GLU A 22 2.70 12.16 6.02
CA GLU A 22 3.47 12.50 4.82
C GLU A 22 4.70 11.58 4.63
N GLU A 23 5.13 10.91 5.69
CA GLU A 23 6.24 9.97 5.64
C GLU A 23 5.86 8.66 4.94
N PRO A 24 6.70 8.14 4.02
CA PRO A 24 6.48 6.84 3.40
C PRO A 24 6.50 5.72 4.45
N SER A 25 5.91 4.57 4.10
CA SER A 25 5.96 3.37 4.94
C SER A 25 7.40 3.04 5.32
N ALA A 26 7.61 2.67 6.58
CA ALA A 26 8.92 2.21 7.04
C ALA A 26 9.34 0.90 6.36
N LEU A 27 8.38 0.06 5.96
CA LEU A 27 8.65 -1.13 5.13
C LEU A 27 9.27 -0.72 3.79
N LEU A 28 8.65 0.23 3.08
CA LEU A 28 9.15 0.72 1.80
C LEU A 28 10.53 1.36 1.94
N LYS A 29 10.73 2.20 2.96
CA LYS A 29 12.05 2.80 3.25
C LYS A 29 13.14 1.75 3.50
N ALA A 30 12.81 0.68 4.23
CA ALA A 30 13.77 -0.38 4.53
C ALA A 30 14.16 -1.22 3.30
N TRP A 31 13.29 -1.28 2.29
CA TRP A 31 13.49 -2.13 1.11
C TRP A 31 13.92 -1.40 -0.15
N ILE A 32 13.81 -0.07 -0.23
CA ILE A 32 13.97 0.70 -1.47
C ILE A 32 15.24 0.40 -2.29
N ASP A 33 16.36 0.11 -1.62
CA ASP A 33 17.65 -0.20 -2.24
C ASP A 33 17.77 -1.65 -2.72
N ASN A 34 16.88 -2.54 -2.27
CA ASN A 34 16.82 -3.96 -2.64
C ASN A 34 15.78 -4.25 -3.73
N LEU A 35 15.00 -3.25 -4.16
CA LEU A 35 13.94 -3.41 -5.15
C LEU A 35 14.46 -3.23 -6.58
N PRO A 36 13.90 -3.97 -7.57
CA PRO A 36 14.20 -3.73 -8.97
C PRO A 36 13.72 -2.34 -9.40
N LYS A 37 14.54 -1.62 -10.16
CA LYS A 37 14.13 -0.35 -10.77
C LYS A 37 13.16 -0.59 -11.91
N GLY A 38 12.21 0.32 -12.11
CA GLY A 38 11.27 0.25 -13.22
C GLY A 38 9.94 0.95 -12.91
N ARG A 39 8.84 0.31 -13.32
CA ARG A 39 7.49 0.82 -13.11
C ARG A 39 6.96 0.34 -11.76
N ALA A 40 6.44 1.26 -10.96
CA ALA A 40 5.88 0.97 -9.64
C ALA A 40 4.39 1.35 -9.55
N LEU A 41 3.63 0.58 -8.77
CA LEU A 41 2.25 0.87 -8.41
C LEU A 41 2.15 1.17 -6.91
N ASP A 42 1.61 2.33 -6.55
CA ASP A 42 1.14 2.63 -5.19
C ASP A 42 -0.39 2.44 -5.15
N LEU A 43 -0.82 1.29 -4.63
CA LEU A 43 -2.23 0.90 -4.63
C LEU A 43 -2.94 1.42 -3.38
N ALA A 44 -4.11 2.04 -3.58
CA ALA A 44 -4.82 2.80 -2.54
C ALA A 44 -3.89 3.86 -1.92
N CYS A 45 -3.29 4.68 -2.79
CA CYS A 45 -2.16 5.55 -2.47
C CYS A 45 -2.50 6.69 -1.52
N GLY A 46 -3.77 7.01 -1.31
CA GLY A 46 -4.22 8.16 -0.56
C GLY A 46 -3.59 9.45 -1.08
N THR A 47 -2.97 10.23 -0.20
CA THR A 47 -2.26 11.47 -0.57
C THR A 47 -0.86 11.23 -1.15
N GLY A 48 -0.54 9.99 -1.54
CA GLY A 48 0.61 9.68 -2.40
C GLY A 48 1.97 9.55 -1.70
N ARG A 49 2.02 9.42 -0.37
CA ARG A 49 3.30 9.41 0.39
C ARG A 49 4.30 8.35 -0.10
N ASN A 50 3.83 7.16 -0.50
CA ASN A 50 4.69 6.09 -0.99
C ASN A 50 5.03 6.30 -2.47
N GLY A 51 4.05 6.66 -3.29
CA GLY A 51 4.24 6.96 -4.71
C GLY A 51 5.22 8.11 -4.95
N LEU A 52 5.14 9.19 -4.18
CA LEU A 52 6.09 10.30 -4.23
C LEU A 52 7.50 9.84 -3.86
N PHE A 53 7.64 9.06 -2.78
CA PHE A 53 8.92 8.50 -2.37
C PHE A 53 9.52 7.58 -3.45
N LEU A 54 8.70 6.75 -4.11
CA LEU A 54 9.15 5.94 -5.25
C LEU A 54 9.62 6.84 -6.41
N ALA A 55 8.87 7.90 -6.75
CA ALA A 55 9.26 8.82 -7.82
C ALA A 55 10.59 9.53 -7.51
N GLU A 56 10.82 9.95 -6.25
CA GLU A 56 12.10 10.50 -5.78
C GLU A 56 13.27 9.51 -5.98
N HIS A 57 13.00 8.20 -5.99
CA HIS A 57 13.99 7.14 -6.19
C HIS A 57 14.07 6.63 -7.65
N GLY A 58 13.51 7.38 -8.60
CA GLY A 58 13.64 7.16 -10.04
C GLY A 58 12.68 6.13 -10.63
N TYR A 59 11.60 5.79 -9.94
CA TYR A 59 10.58 4.88 -10.47
C TYR A 59 9.59 5.63 -11.37
N SER A 60 9.04 4.94 -12.37
CA SER A 60 7.85 5.40 -13.10
C SER A 60 6.62 4.96 -12.33
N VAL A 61 5.91 5.89 -11.70
CA VAL A 61 4.89 5.56 -10.69
C VAL A 61 3.47 5.76 -11.22
N ASP A 62 2.63 4.75 -11.03
CA ASP A 62 1.18 4.87 -11.04
C ASP A 62 0.66 4.88 -9.59
N GLY A 63 -0.12 5.89 -9.21
CA GLY A 63 -0.78 5.97 -7.90
C GLY A 63 -2.28 5.89 -8.05
N LEU A 64 -2.90 4.85 -7.48
CA LEU A 64 -4.33 4.61 -7.62
C LEU A 64 -5.05 4.82 -6.28
N ASP A 65 -6.14 5.59 -6.29
CA ASP A 65 -7.05 5.72 -5.14
C ASP A 65 -8.48 5.97 -5.62
N ILE A 66 -9.46 5.65 -4.77
CA ILE A 66 -10.88 5.94 -5.08
C ILE A 66 -11.23 7.43 -4.88
N SER A 67 -10.46 8.13 -4.03
CA SER A 67 -10.73 9.49 -3.61
C SER A 67 -10.08 10.53 -4.53
N ASP A 68 -10.90 11.33 -5.20
CA ASP A 68 -10.40 12.48 -5.99
C ASP A 68 -9.75 13.53 -5.08
N VAL A 69 -10.26 13.68 -3.86
CA VAL A 69 -9.69 14.63 -2.88
C VAL A 69 -8.27 14.21 -2.49
N ALA A 70 -8.04 12.91 -2.30
CA ALA A 70 -6.71 12.38 -1.97
C ALA A 70 -5.74 12.55 -3.14
N LEU A 71 -6.17 12.17 -4.35
CA LEU A 71 -5.36 12.27 -5.56
C LEU A 71 -5.03 13.71 -5.91
N LYS A 72 -5.95 14.66 -5.72
CA LYS A 72 -5.67 16.08 -5.90
C LYS A 72 -4.56 16.57 -4.95
N LYS A 73 -4.61 16.18 -3.67
CA LYS A 73 -3.56 16.51 -2.70
C LYS A 73 -2.22 15.84 -3.07
N ALA A 74 -2.26 14.61 -3.57
CA ALA A 74 -1.07 13.89 -4.05
C ALA A 74 -0.43 14.61 -5.24
N GLN A 75 -1.25 15.04 -6.20
CA GLN A 75 -0.81 15.81 -7.37
C GLN A 75 -0.19 17.16 -6.96
N GLU A 76 -0.85 17.92 -6.08
CA GLU A 76 -0.31 19.20 -5.57
C GLU A 76 1.06 18.99 -4.89
N SER A 77 1.25 17.90 -4.14
CA SER A 77 2.55 17.58 -3.53
C SER A 77 3.60 17.16 -4.56
N ALA A 78 3.21 16.41 -5.59
CA ALA A 78 4.09 16.03 -6.70
C ALA A 78 4.61 17.27 -7.43
N GLU A 79 3.72 18.22 -7.77
CA GLU A 79 4.06 19.47 -8.44
C GLU A 79 5.03 20.33 -7.61
N GLN A 80 4.79 20.45 -6.30
CA GLN A 80 5.68 21.18 -5.39
C GLN A 80 7.09 20.60 -5.33
N ARG A 81 7.23 19.29 -5.53
CA ARG A 81 8.53 18.57 -5.53
C ARG A 81 9.10 18.37 -6.93
N SER A 82 8.42 18.85 -7.98
CA SER A 82 8.79 18.61 -9.38
C SER A 82 8.94 17.12 -9.72
N LEU A 83 8.02 16.30 -9.21
CA LEU A 83 7.97 14.85 -9.45
C LEU A 83 6.83 14.52 -10.43
N GLU A 84 7.08 13.57 -11.33
CA GLU A 84 6.07 13.04 -12.24
C GLU A 84 5.51 11.72 -11.70
N VAL A 85 4.22 11.70 -11.38
CA VAL A 85 3.48 10.50 -10.98
C VAL A 85 2.15 10.50 -11.73
N ASN A 86 1.77 9.33 -12.26
CA ASN A 86 0.48 9.14 -12.90
C ASN A 86 -0.59 8.80 -11.85
N TRP A 87 -1.36 9.79 -11.44
CA TRP A 87 -2.45 9.65 -10.47
C TRP A 87 -3.75 9.24 -11.16
N VAL A 88 -4.31 8.09 -10.79
CA VAL A 88 -5.50 7.51 -11.43
C VAL A 88 -6.59 7.26 -10.40
N GLN A 89 -7.76 7.86 -10.63
CA GLN A 89 -8.94 7.53 -9.85
C GLN A 89 -9.44 6.14 -10.26
N ALA A 90 -9.50 5.22 -9.30
CA ALA A 90 -9.83 3.83 -9.56
C ALA A 90 -10.84 3.28 -8.56
N ASP A 91 -11.82 2.53 -9.08
CA ASP A 91 -12.68 1.66 -8.29
C ASP A 91 -12.05 0.26 -8.21
N PHE A 92 -11.79 -0.22 -6.98
CA PHE A 92 -11.15 -1.51 -6.77
C PHE A 92 -12.08 -2.74 -6.87
N ASP A 93 -13.38 -2.61 -7.18
CA ASP A 93 -14.19 -3.80 -7.57
C ASP A 93 -13.75 -4.35 -8.93
N ASN A 94 -13.32 -3.46 -9.84
CA ASN A 94 -12.80 -3.86 -11.14
C ASN A 94 -11.75 -2.86 -11.65
N PRO A 95 -10.60 -2.74 -10.95
CA PRO A 95 -9.59 -1.79 -11.35
C PRO A 95 -8.91 -2.28 -12.61
N ASP A 96 -8.53 -1.34 -13.46
CA ASP A 96 -7.68 -1.61 -14.61
C ASP A 96 -6.23 -1.82 -14.14
N LEU A 97 -5.91 -3.07 -13.81
CA LEU A 97 -4.58 -3.52 -13.44
C LEU A 97 -4.02 -4.40 -14.56
N PRO A 98 -3.21 -3.85 -15.48
CA PRO A 98 -2.65 -4.62 -16.57
C PRO A 98 -1.68 -5.69 -16.04
N GLN A 99 -1.77 -6.89 -16.60
CA GLN A 99 -0.91 -8.01 -16.23
C GLN A 99 0.56 -7.73 -16.60
N ASN A 100 1.50 -8.35 -15.87
CA ASN A 100 2.94 -8.35 -16.20
C ASN A 100 3.51 -6.94 -16.48
N THR A 101 3.12 -5.95 -15.69
CA THR A 101 3.39 -4.53 -15.94
C THR A 101 4.31 -3.90 -14.90
N TYR A 102 4.19 -4.29 -13.64
CA TYR A 102 4.88 -3.63 -12.53
C TYR A 102 6.09 -4.40 -12.03
N ASP A 103 7.19 -3.69 -11.86
CA ASP A 103 8.42 -4.18 -11.22
C ASP A 103 8.26 -4.12 -9.68
N VAL A 104 7.50 -3.14 -9.18
CA VAL A 104 7.19 -2.99 -7.75
C VAL A 104 5.70 -2.66 -7.55
N ILE A 105 5.05 -3.33 -6.61
CA ILE A 105 3.72 -2.97 -6.11
C ILE A 105 3.82 -2.69 -4.62
N VAL A 106 3.31 -1.55 -4.17
CA VAL A 106 3.19 -1.18 -2.75
C VAL A 106 1.72 -1.09 -2.40
N ASN A 107 1.32 -1.82 -1.36
CA ASN A 107 0.00 -1.72 -0.74
C ASN A 107 0.18 -1.47 0.76
N CYS A 108 -0.13 -0.27 1.23
CA CYS A 108 -0.03 0.06 2.65
C CYS A 108 -1.38 0.49 3.23
N ARG A 109 -1.83 -0.20 4.28
CA ARG A 109 -3.03 0.11 5.07
C ARG A 109 -4.35 0.02 4.30
N PHE A 110 -4.35 -0.70 3.18
CA PHE A 110 -5.53 -1.09 2.41
C PHE A 110 -5.65 -2.61 2.36
N MET A 111 -6.87 -3.14 2.39
CA MET A 111 -7.11 -4.58 2.32
C MET A 111 -8.40 -4.87 1.57
N ASP A 112 -8.21 -5.47 0.41
CA ASP A 112 -9.23 -6.17 -0.35
C ASP A 112 -8.66 -7.53 -0.76
N ARG A 113 -9.26 -8.60 -0.24
CA ARG A 113 -8.77 -9.98 -0.46
C ARG A 113 -8.99 -10.41 -1.90
N ASP A 114 -10.06 -9.94 -2.53
CA ASP A 114 -10.42 -10.32 -3.90
C ASP A 114 -9.50 -9.65 -4.93
N LEU A 115 -8.81 -8.58 -4.52
CA LEU A 115 -7.84 -7.88 -5.35
C LEU A 115 -6.44 -8.52 -5.34
N ILE A 116 -6.10 -9.32 -4.32
CA ILE A 116 -4.77 -9.92 -4.17
C ILE A 116 -4.35 -10.73 -5.41
N PRO A 117 -5.19 -11.61 -6.01
CA PRO A 117 -4.83 -12.31 -7.24
C PRO A 117 -4.46 -11.36 -8.38
N ARG A 118 -5.20 -10.26 -8.56
CA ARG A 118 -4.90 -9.26 -9.61
C ARG A 118 -3.58 -8.53 -9.36
N MET A 119 -3.24 -8.24 -8.09
CA MET A 119 -1.93 -7.67 -7.76
C MET A 119 -0.81 -8.62 -8.18
N LYS A 120 -0.96 -9.93 -7.91
CA LYS A 120 0.03 -10.95 -8.30
C LYS A 120 0.14 -11.10 -9.83
N ASP A 121 -0.97 -11.00 -10.55
CA ASP A 121 -0.97 -11.04 -12.02
C ASP A 121 -0.32 -9.79 -12.64
N ALA A 122 -0.50 -8.63 -12.01
CA ALA A 122 0.07 -7.35 -12.44
C ALA A 122 1.59 -7.24 -12.27
N LEU A 123 2.18 -8.03 -11.36
CA LEU A 123 3.63 -8.16 -11.24
C LEU A 123 4.25 -8.77 -12.49
N LYS A 124 5.39 -8.20 -12.90
CA LYS A 124 6.33 -8.86 -13.80
C LYS A 124 7.00 -10.05 -13.13
N ASP A 125 7.55 -10.95 -13.94
CA ASP A 125 8.52 -11.93 -13.44
C ASP A 125 9.74 -11.19 -12.85
N GLY A 126 10.16 -11.60 -11.65
CA GLY A 126 11.14 -10.89 -10.82
C GLY A 126 10.59 -9.65 -10.10
N GLY A 127 9.31 -9.29 -10.30
CA GLY A 127 8.67 -8.14 -9.65
C GLY A 127 8.41 -8.38 -8.16
N TYR A 128 8.32 -7.30 -7.38
CA TYR A 128 8.20 -7.33 -5.92
C TYR A 128 6.88 -6.71 -5.46
N ILE A 129 6.28 -7.29 -4.42
CA ILE A 129 5.16 -6.68 -3.69
C ILE A 129 5.54 -6.45 -2.23
N LEU A 130 5.26 -5.24 -1.77
CA LEU A 130 5.43 -4.81 -0.38
C LEU A 130 4.05 -4.54 0.20
N PHE A 131 3.69 -5.28 1.24
CA PHE A 131 2.36 -5.25 1.83
C PHE A 131 2.45 -4.97 3.32
N GLU A 132 1.86 -3.85 3.75
CA GLU A 132 1.73 -3.47 5.16
C GLU A 132 0.25 -3.35 5.53
N HIS A 133 -0.20 -4.03 6.59
CA HIS A 133 -1.57 -3.85 7.08
C HIS A 133 -1.75 -4.13 8.57
N HIS A 134 -2.93 -3.84 9.10
CA HIS A 134 -3.27 -4.09 10.50
C HIS A 134 -3.63 -5.56 10.75
N LEU A 135 -3.12 -6.09 11.85
CA LEU A 135 -3.45 -7.41 12.38
C LEU A 135 -4.52 -7.34 13.46
N LEU A 136 -5.27 -8.42 13.60
CA LEU A 136 -6.02 -8.75 14.79
C LEU A 136 -5.05 -9.13 15.90
N SER A 137 -5.18 -8.48 17.05
CA SER A 137 -4.47 -8.85 18.28
C SER A 137 -5.48 -9.16 19.37
N ASN A 138 -5.23 -10.25 20.10
CA ASN A 138 -5.96 -10.60 21.32
C ASN A 138 -5.27 -10.04 22.57
N ASP A 139 -4.13 -9.35 22.42
CA ASP A 139 -3.43 -8.72 23.52
C ASP A 139 -4.18 -7.46 23.97
N PRO A 140 -4.71 -7.43 25.21
CA PRO A 140 -5.48 -6.30 25.71
C PRO A 140 -4.63 -5.03 25.92
N SER A 141 -3.31 -5.14 25.90
CA SER A 141 -2.39 -4.00 25.99
C SER A 141 -2.21 -3.28 24.64
N VAL A 142 -2.59 -3.91 23.52
CA VAL A 142 -2.55 -3.27 22.21
C VAL A 142 -3.82 -2.44 22.03
N ASN A 143 -3.70 -1.13 22.23
CA ASN A 143 -4.77 -0.18 21.92
C ASN A 143 -4.81 0.06 20.40
N VAL A 144 -5.38 -0.90 19.68
CA VAL A 144 -5.26 -0.98 18.23
C VAL A 144 -5.92 0.22 17.55
N GLY A 145 -5.11 1.15 17.04
CA GLY A 145 -5.53 2.15 16.06
C GLY A 145 -5.95 1.52 14.72
N GLY A 146 -6.42 2.32 13.77
CA GLY A 146 -6.77 1.83 12.43
C GLY A 146 -8.20 1.28 12.28
N PRO A 147 -8.47 0.47 11.24
CA PRO A 147 -9.83 0.12 10.85
C PRO A 147 -10.47 -0.85 11.86
N SER A 148 -11.79 -1.01 11.78
CA SER A 148 -12.53 -1.99 12.59
C SER A 148 -11.97 -3.41 12.41
N SER A 149 -12.22 -4.29 13.39
CA SER A 149 -11.71 -5.67 13.40
C SER A 149 -12.01 -6.46 12.13
N TYR A 150 -13.13 -6.17 11.45
CA TYR A 150 -13.51 -6.79 10.19
C TYR A 150 -12.45 -6.65 9.08
N TRP A 151 -11.76 -5.51 9.03
CA TRP A 151 -10.76 -5.21 8.01
C TRP A 151 -9.34 -5.62 8.41
N ARG A 152 -9.16 -6.14 9.62
CA ARG A 152 -7.85 -6.57 10.12
C ARG A 152 -7.61 -8.02 9.72
N LEU A 153 -6.35 -8.34 9.48
CA LEU A 153 -5.93 -9.69 9.11
C LEU A 153 -5.77 -10.56 10.35
N ARG A 154 -6.07 -11.85 10.24
CA ARG A 154 -5.69 -12.84 11.24
C ARG A 154 -4.18 -13.09 11.17
N PRO A 155 -3.56 -13.58 12.27
CA PRO A 155 -2.19 -14.06 12.24
C PRO A 155 -1.97 -15.06 11.11
N ASN A 156 -0.86 -14.93 10.40
CA ASN A 156 -0.44 -15.66 9.21
C ASN A 156 -1.37 -15.53 8.00
N GLU A 157 -2.45 -14.75 8.05
CA GLU A 157 -3.39 -14.68 6.93
C GLU A 157 -2.72 -14.12 5.68
N LEU A 158 -1.95 -13.03 5.82
CA LEU A 158 -1.23 -12.43 4.69
C LEU A 158 -0.18 -13.38 4.12
N LEU A 159 0.57 -14.07 4.98
CA LEU A 159 1.54 -15.07 4.55
C LEU A 159 0.89 -16.10 3.62
N HIS A 160 -0.23 -16.70 4.04
CA HIS A 160 -0.92 -17.73 3.26
C HIS A 160 -1.45 -17.22 1.91
N GLN A 161 -1.76 -15.93 1.78
CA GLN A 161 -2.21 -15.33 0.51
C GLN A 161 -1.10 -15.23 -0.55
N PHE A 162 0.16 -15.30 -0.13
CA PHE A 162 1.34 -15.07 -0.96
C PHE A 162 2.32 -16.26 -1.00
N LEU A 163 1.95 -17.44 -0.48
CA LEU A 163 2.79 -18.65 -0.54
C LEU A 163 3.01 -19.19 -1.96
N ASP A 164 2.23 -18.74 -2.94
CA ASP A 164 2.43 -18.99 -4.36
C ASP A 164 3.50 -18.09 -5.00
N LEU A 165 3.95 -17.05 -4.28
CA LEU A 165 5.13 -16.25 -4.61
C LEU A 165 6.32 -16.66 -3.73
N ARG A 166 7.51 -16.17 -4.06
CA ARG A 166 8.68 -16.29 -3.17
C ARG A 166 8.54 -15.26 -2.06
N VAL A 167 8.18 -15.68 -0.85
CA VAL A 167 8.17 -14.81 0.34
C VAL A 167 9.62 -14.57 0.78
N ILE A 168 10.02 -13.30 0.83
CA ILE A 168 11.38 -12.87 1.16
C ILE A 168 11.46 -12.40 2.63
N SER A 169 10.45 -11.66 3.09
CA SER A 169 10.33 -11.21 4.48
C SER A 169 8.88 -11.30 4.92
N TYR A 170 8.66 -11.71 6.17
CA TYR A 170 7.36 -11.73 6.81
C TYR A 170 7.52 -11.45 8.30
N ASP A 171 6.88 -10.39 8.78
CA ASP A 171 6.99 -9.96 10.18
C ASP A 171 5.62 -9.55 10.70
N GLU A 172 5.22 -10.11 11.85
CA GLU A 172 4.07 -9.67 12.64
C GLU A 172 4.58 -9.06 13.94
N PHE A 173 4.21 -7.81 14.22
CA PHE A 173 4.76 -7.07 15.35
C PHE A 173 3.81 -6.00 15.87
N VAL A 174 4.12 -5.46 17.05
CA VAL A 174 3.43 -4.31 17.63
C VAL A 174 4.33 -3.09 17.52
N ALA A 175 3.79 -1.98 17.02
CA ALA A 175 4.52 -0.71 16.88
C ALA A 175 3.69 0.49 17.37
N PRO A 176 4.35 1.56 17.83
CA PRO A 176 3.68 2.83 18.11
C PRO A 176 3.21 3.48 16.81
N GLU A 177 2.05 4.14 16.86
CA GLU A 177 1.52 4.99 15.80
C GLU A 177 1.81 6.47 16.12
N SER A 178 1.76 7.32 15.10
CA SER A 178 2.06 8.75 15.21
C SER A 178 1.12 9.52 16.16
N ASP A 179 -0.04 8.96 16.46
CA ASP A 179 -1.03 9.53 17.38
C ASP A 179 -0.89 9.03 18.83
N GLY A 180 0.21 8.34 19.15
CA GLY A 180 0.50 7.83 20.49
C GLY A 180 -0.17 6.51 20.83
N ARG A 181 -0.98 5.93 19.92
CA ARG A 181 -1.53 4.58 20.08
C ARG A 181 -0.50 3.52 19.69
N THR A 182 -0.87 2.25 19.84
CA THR A 182 -0.09 1.09 19.39
C THR A 182 -0.91 0.30 18.38
N ALA A 183 -0.31 -0.16 17.29
CA ALA A 183 -0.96 -1.04 16.33
C ALA A 183 -0.24 -2.38 16.25
N ALA A 184 -1.01 -3.47 16.14
CA ALA A 184 -0.48 -4.74 15.64
C ALA A 184 -0.47 -4.67 14.11
N LEU A 185 0.69 -4.94 13.52
CA LEU A 185 0.97 -4.77 12.10
C LEU A 185 1.58 -6.04 11.53
N VAL A 186 1.34 -6.24 10.24
CA VAL A 186 2.04 -7.23 9.43
C VAL A 186 2.78 -6.51 8.30
N TRP A 187 4.02 -6.94 8.07
CA TRP A 187 4.80 -6.63 6.89
C TRP A 187 5.05 -7.91 6.10
N LEU A 188 4.88 -7.84 4.78
CA LEU A 188 5.25 -8.89 3.85
C LEU A 188 5.99 -8.27 2.67
N VAL A 189 7.10 -8.92 2.28
CA VAL A 189 7.78 -8.71 1.01
C VAL A 189 7.83 -10.04 0.28
N ALA A 190 7.30 -10.08 -0.94
CA ALA A 190 7.35 -11.25 -1.79
C ALA A 190 7.71 -10.88 -3.24
N SER A 191 8.29 -11.82 -3.98
CA SER A 191 8.63 -11.66 -5.39
C SER A 191 7.95 -12.72 -6.25
N LYS A 192 7.54 -12.32 -7.46
CA LYS A 192 6.98 -13.23 -8.46
C LYS A 192 8.11 -13.93 -9.21
N GLY A 193 8.22 -15.23 -8.99
CA GLY A 193 9.34 -16.01 -9.52
C GLY A 193 10.62 -15.81 -8.69
N ASP A 194 11.76 -16.13 -9.30
CA ASP A 194 13.03 -16.16 -8.57
C ASP A 194 13.69 -14.78 -8.55
N ALA A 195 13.94 -14.27 -7.35
CA ALA A 195 14.47 -12.93 -7.08
C ALA A 195 15.96 -12.73 -7.45
N GLY A 196 16.61 -13.74 -8.06
CA GLY A 196 18.01 -13.67 -8.47
C GLY A 196 19.03 -13.78 -7.33
N PHE A 197 18.62 -14.24 -6.14
CA PHE A 197 19.49 -14.56 -5.00
C PHE A 197 19.36 -16.02 -4.59
#